data_AF-A0A7C2SIR8-F1
#
_entry.id   AF-A0A7C2SIR8-F1
#
_cell.length_a   1.000
_cell.length_b   1.000
_cell.length_c   1.000
_cell.angle_alpha   90.00
_cell.angle_beta   90.00
_cell.angle_gamma   90.00
#
_symmetry.space_group_name_H-M   'P 1'
#
loop_
_entity.id
_entity.type
_entity.pdbx_description
1 polymer ?
#
loop_
_entity_poly.entity_id
_entity_poly.type
_entity_poly.pdbx_seq_one_letter_code
_entity_poly.pdbx_strand_id
1 'polypeptide(L)'
;MFFMNLKINELLKKIEELKKDTVPQWGTMTAQKMVEHLVNTFRVSSAKIIVQCYTEERKLPILKRFLISDKPLPREFKSPANELVPQDYQFQNIEIAKSNLLNEVEDYYNYFKQNPDAIIMNPTFGELNKEEWERFHIKHLTHHLTQFGLLP
;
A
#
# COMPACT_ATOMS: atom_id res chain seq x y z
N MET A 1 15.28 9.37 10.94
CA MET A 1 14.38 10.55 11.01
C MET A 1 14.06 11.08 9.61
N PHE A 2 13.66 10.20 8.67
CA PHE A 2 13.57 10.54 7.22
C PHE A 2 12.15 10.50 6.64
N PHE A 3 11.15 9.98 7.36
CA PHE A 3 9.84 9.64 6.77
C PHE A 3 8.70 10.62 7.09
N MET A 4 8.90 11.62 7.96
CA MET A 4 7.79 12.44 8.49
C MET A 4 7.15 13.42 7.48
N ASN A 5 7.72 13.63 6.28
CA ASN A 5 7.23 14.64 5.33
C ASN A 5 6.88 14.12 3.93
N LEU A 6 6.96 12.80 3.70
CA LEU A 6 6.68 12.24 2.37
C LEU A 6 5.18 12.27 2.07
N LYS A 7 4.81 12.80 0.91
CA LYS A 7 3.43 12.77 0.42
C LYS A 7 3.26 11.63 -0.57
N ILE A 8 2.07 11.03 -0.61
CA ILE A 8 1.73 9.96 -1.57
C ILE A 8 2.11 10.37 -3.01
N ASN A 9 1.77 11.59 -3.43
CA ASN A 9 2.10 12.09 -4.77
C ASN A 9 3.60 12.16 -5.07
N GLU A 10 4.46 12.38 -4.08
CA GLU A 10 5.92 12.38 -4.26
C GLU A 10 6.45 10.97 -4.43
N LEU A 11 5.89 10.01 -3.69
CA LEU A 11 6.20 8.59 -3.80
C LEU A 11 5.72 8.02 -5.14
N LEU A 12 4.54 8.41 -5.62
CA LEU A 12 4.03 7.99 -6.93
C LEU A 12 4.95 8.44 -8.08
N LYS A 13 5.55 9.63 -8.00
CA LYS A 13 6.56 10.07 -8.99
C LYS A 13 7.76 9.13 -9.05
N LYS A 14 8.13 8.49 -7.94
CA LYS A 14 9.21 7.50 -7.92
C LYS A 14 8.81 6.17 -8.56
N ILE A 15 7.53 5.82 -8.53
CA ILE A 15 7.03 4.62 -9.22
C ILE A 15 7.17 4.75 -10.73
N GLU A 16 7.11 5.97 -11.29
CA GLU A 16 7.33 6.19 -12.73
C GLU A 16 8.73 5.76 -13.20
N GLU A 17 9.74 5.86 -12.32
CA GLU A 17 11.13 5.44 -12.60
C GLU A 17 11.28 3.91 -12.68
N LEU A 18 10.28 3.15 -12.22
CA LEU A 18 10.30 1.69 -12.21
C LEU A 18 10.17 1.12 -13.64
N LYS A 19 11.08 0.22 -14.02
CA LYS A 19 11.05 -0.46 -15.32
C LYS A 19 10.54 -1.89 -15.15
N LYS A 20 10.04 -2.48 -16.25
CA LYS A 20 9.56 -3.88 -16.27
C LYS A 20 10.59 -4.88 -15.73
N ASP A 21 11.85 -4.64 -16.03
CA ASP A 21 13.00 -5.49 -15.67
C ASP A 21 13.70 -5.08 -14.36
N THR A 22 13.16 -4.09 -13.63
CA THR A 22 13.69 -3.74 -12.30
C THR A 22 13.53 -4.92 -11.35
N VAL A 23 14.64 -5.41 -10.83
CA VAL A 23 14.70 -6.52 -9.87
C VAL A 23 14.63 -5.96 -8.44
N PRO A 24 13.80 -6.53 -7.55
CA PRO A 24 13.77 -6.10 -6.16
C PRO A 24 15.08 -6.45 -5.45
N GLN A 25 15.48 -5.61 -4.49
CA GLN A 25 16.62 -5.85 -3.60
C GLN A 25 16.35 -6.98 -2.58
N TRP A 26 15.07 -7.23 -2.26
CA TRP A 26 14.63 -8.33 -1.41
C TRP A 26 13.15 -8.70 -1.70
N GLY A 27 12.74 -9.92 -1.35
CA GLY A 27 11.40 -10.45 -1.71
C GLY A 27 11.32 -10.97 -3.15
N THR A 28 10.11 -11.32 -3.61
CA THR A 28 9.90 -12.11 -4.84
C THR A 28 8.99 -11.46 -5.89
N MET A 29 8.37 -10.31 -5.59
CA MET A 29 7.50 -9.63 -6.55
C MET A 29 8.31 -9.09 -7.74
N THR A 30 7.81 -9.31 -8.96
CA THR A 30 8.28 -8.56 -10.13
C THR A 30 7.86 -7.09 -10.02
N ALA A 31 8.48 -6.20 -10.79
CA ALA A 31 8.13 -4.78 -10.80
C ALA A 31 6.64 -4.54 -11.09
N GLN A 32 6.08 -5.22 -12.10
CA GLN A 32 4.65 -5.13 -12.40
C GLN A 32 3.80 -5.67 -11.25
N LYS A 33 4.20 -6.78 -10.61
CA LYS A 33 3.47 -7.33 -9.46
C LYS A 33 3.44 -6.38 -8.27
N MET A 34 4.53 -5.67 -8.01
CA MET A 34 4.56 -4.66 -6.96
C MET A 34 3.56 -3.53 -7.24
N VAL A 35 3.48 -3.04 -8.48
CA VAL A 35 2.51 -2.00 -8.86
C VAL A 35 1.07 -2.51 -8.72
N GLU A 36 0.78 -3.72 -9.21
CA GLU A 36 -0.55 -4.36 -9.07
C GLU A 36 -0.94 -4.59 -7.60
N HIS A 37 0.02 -4.91 -6.74
CA HIS A 37 -0.17 -5.04 -5.30
C HIS A 37 -0.56 -3.71 -4.66
N LEU A 38 0.10 -2.61 -5.05
CA LEU A 38 -0.27 -1.27 -4.60
C LEU A 38 -1.68 -0.86 -5.09
N VAL A 39 -2.03 -1.16 -6.35
CA VAL A 39 -3.38 -0.94 -6.91
C VAL A 39 -4.44 -1.59 -6.02
N ASN A 40 -4.26 -2.87 -5.70
CA ASN A 40 -5.21 -3.59 -4.84
C ASN A 40 -5.29 -2.99 -3.43
N THR A 41 -4.17 -2.53 -2.90
CA THR A 41 -4.14 -1.89 -1.58
C THR A 41 -4.96 -0.59 -1.56
N PHE A 42 -4.87 0.22 -2.61
CA PHE A 42 -5.71 1.42 -2.75
C PHE A 42 -7.19 1.07 -2.92
N ARG A 43 -7.51 0.03 -3.70
CA ARG A 43 -8.89 -0.51 -3.83
C ARG A 43 -9.48 -0.98 -2.51
N VAL A 44 -8.67 -1.58 -1.63
CA VAL A 44 -9.10 -1.93 -0.27
C VAL A 44 -9.45 -0.66 0.50
N SER A 45 -8.56 0.33 0.49
CA SER A 45 -8.76 1.58 1.25
C SER A 45 -9.93 2.45 0.73
N SER A 46 -10.41 2.22 -0.49
CA SER A 46 -11.58 2.89 -1.09
C SER A 46 -12.83 2.00 -1.13
N ALA A 47 -12.85 0.92 -0.35
CA ALA A 47 -13.96 -0.03 -0.24
C ALA A 47 -14.36 -0.76 -1.54
N LYS A 48 -13.52 -0.72 -2.59
CA LYS A 48 -13.72 -1.49 -3.83
C LYS A 48 -13.38 -2.97 -3.66
N ILE A 49 -12.46 -3.28 -2.74
CA ILE A 49 -12.15 -4.64 -2.31
C ILE A 49 -12.43 -4.72 -0.81
N ILE A 50 -13.31 -5.64 -0.41
CA ILE A 50 -13.64 -5.86 1.00
C ILE A 50 -12.76 -6.97 1.56
N VAL A 51 -12.16 -6.73 2.72
CA VAL A 51 -11.29 -7.67 3.43
C VAL A 51 -11.66 -7.72 4.91
N GLN A 52 -11.27 -8.79 5.59
CA GLN A 52 -11.32 -8.90 7.04
C GLN A 52 -9.94 -8.66 7.67
N CYS A 53 -9.90 -8.36 8.98
CA CYS A 53 -8.66 -8.34 9.73
C CYS A 53 -8.26 -9.75 10.18
N TYR A 54 -6.98 -10.08 10.04
CA TYR A 54 -6.42 -11.38 10.44
C TYR A 54 -5.55 -11.28 11.69
N THR A 55 -5.32 -10.07 12.18
CA THR A 55 -4.60 -9.84 13.42
C THR A 55 -5.53 -10.07 14.60
N GLU A 56 -5.09 -10.87 15.58
CA GLU A 56 -5.76 -10.96 16.88
C GLU A 56 -6.03 -9.57 17.48
N GLU A 57 -7.28 -9.34 17.92
CA GLU A 57 -7.76 -8.03 18.39
C GLU A 57 -6.86 -7.40 19.46
N ARG A 58 -6.35 -8.22 20.40
CA ARG A 58 -5.43 -7.79 21.47
C ARG A 58 -4.12 -7.15 20.97
N LYS A 59 -3.71 -7.41 19.73
CA LYS A 59 -2.49 -6.86 19.11
C LYS A 59 -2.75 -5.53 18.38
N LEU A 60 -4.00 -5.22 18.05
CA LEU A 60 -4.36 -4.02 17.27
C LEU A 60 -3.90 -2.71 17.93
N PRO A 61 -4.02 -2.49 19.26
CA PRO A 61 -3.53 -1.25 19.88
C PRO A 61 -2.01 -1.06 19.72
N ILE A 62 -1.24 -2.15 19.74
CA ILE A 62 0.22 -2.11 19.55
C ILE A 62 0.53 -1.81 18.07
N LEU A 63 -0.17 -2.45 17.14
CA LEU A 63 0.01 -2.21 15.71
C LEU A 63 -0.40 -0.79 15.29
N LYS A 64 -1.48 -0.23 15.85
CA LYS A 64 -1.84 1.18 15.62
C LYS A 64 -0.76 2.14 16.13
N ARG A 65 -0.17 1.88 17.31
CA ARG A 65 1.01 2.63 17.79
C ARG A 65 2.22 2.48 16.86
N PHE A 66 2.44 1.31 16.30
CA PHE A 66 3.50 1.08 15.31
C PHE A 66 3.21 1.83 14.00
N LEU A 67 1.96 1.85 13.54
CA LEU A 67 1.54 2.56 12.33
C LEU A 67 1.87 4.05 12.40
N ILE A 68 1.64 4.69 13.55
CA ILE A 68 1.95 6.11 13.76
C ILE A 68 3.42 6.41 14.09
N SER A 69 4.25 5.39 14.33
CA SER A 69 5.68 5.56 14.64
C SER A 69 6.55 5.75 13.39
N ASP A 70 7.81 6.12 13.54
CA ASP A 70 8.76 6.21 12.41
C ASP A 70 9.38 4.87 11.99
N LYS A 71 9.00 3.76 12.64
CA LYS A 71 9.58 2.45 12.34
C LYS A 71 9.12 1.97 10.94
N PRO A 72 10.04 1.53 10.08
CA PRO A 72 9.69 1.01 8.76
C PRO A 72 8.93 -0.30 8.88
N LEU A 73 8.13 -0.64 7.85
CA LEU A 73 7.53 -1.95 7.74
C LEU A 73 8.62 -3.03 7.65
N PRO A 74 8.47 -4.16 8.37
CA PRO A 74 9.45 -5.24 8.35
C PRO A 74 9.59 -5.84 6.95
N ARG A 75 10.82 -6.10 6.52
CA ARG A 75 11.11 -6.84 5.28
C ARG A 75 10.58 -8.26 5.38
N GLU A 76 10.22 -8.83 4.23
CA GLU A 76 9.77 -10.23 4.10
C GLU A 76 8.53 -10.60 4.94
N PHE A 77 7.76 -9.59 5.37
CA PHE A 77 6.52 -9.81 6.08
C PHE A 77 5.49 -10.47 5.16
N LYS A 78 5.05 -11.66 5.53
CA LYS A 78 3.96 -12.36 4.86
C LYS A 78 2.64 -11.91 5.46
N SER A 79 2.00 -10.96 4.80
CA SER A 79 0.65 -10.52 5.20
C SER A 79 -0.34 -11.68 5.02
N PRO A 80 -1.20 -11.96 6.00
CA PRO A 80 -2.30 -12.92 5.83
C PRO A 80 -3.25 -12.55 4.69
N ALA A 81 -3.30 -11.26 4.30
CA ALA A 81 -4.10 -10.82 3.16
C ALA A 81 -3.49 -11.14 1.80
N ASN A 82 -2.25 -11.64 1.73
CA ASN A 82 -1.64 -11.97 0.45
C ASN A 82 -2.46 -13.01 -0.33
N GLU A 83 -3.23 -13.87 0.32
CA GLU A 83 -4.08 -14.87 -0.36
C GLU A 83 -5.41 -14.31 -0.89
N LEU A 84 -5.79 -13.09 -0.50
CA LEU A 84 -7.11 -12.52 -0.80
C LEU A 84 -7.11 -11.59 -2.01
N VAL A 85 -5.94 -11.13 -2.41
CA VAL A 85 -5.76 -10.29 -3.59
C VAL A 85 -5.40 -11.17 -4.80
N PRO A 86 -5.79 -10.78 -6.02
CA PRO A 86 -5.44 -11.51 -7.23
C PRO A 86 -3.94 -11.83 -7.31
N GLN A 87 -3.60 -13.12 -7.41
CA GLN A 87 -2.21 -13.58 -7.56
C GLN A 87 -1.74 -13.48 -9.00
N ASP A 88 -2.65 -13.64 -9.97
CA ASP A 88 -2.38 -13.54 -11.40
C ASP A 88 -2.21 -12.10 -11.87
N TYR A 89 -1.50 -11.91 -12.99
CA TYR A 89 -1.27 -10.58 -13.54
C TYR A 89 -2.60 -9.96 -13.95
N GLN A 90 -2.90 -8.80 -13.39
CA GLN A 90 -4.16 -8.09 -13.64
C GLN A 90 -4.11 -7.23 -14.90
N PHE A 91 -2.91 -6.80 -15.30
CA PHE A 91 -2.72 -5.94 -16.47
C PHE A 91 -1.77 -6.57 -17.49
N GLN A 92 -1.89 -6.15 -18.74
CA GLN A 92 -1.06 -6.67 -19.83
C GLN A 92 0.42 -6.27 -19.69
N ASN A 93 0.69 -5.11 -19.09
CA ASN A 93 2.04 -4.61 -18.87
C ASN A 93 2.10 -3.62 -17.69
N ILE A 94 3.33 -3.28 -17.29
CA ILE A 94 3.60 -2.39 -16.15
C ILE A 94 3.09 -0.96 -16.37
N GLU A 95 3.08 -0.43 -17.60
CA GLU A 95 2.63 0.94 -17.86
C GLU A 95 1.11 1.07 -17.65
N ILE A 96 0.33 0.07 -18.05
CA ILE A 96 -1.11 -0.01 -17.75
C ILE A 96 -1.32 -0.13 -16.22
N ALA A 97 -0.49 -0.90 -15.54
CA ALA A 97 -0.56 -1.05 -14.08
C ALA A 97 -0.28 0.28 -13.36
N LYS A 98 0.74 1.04 -13.80
CA LYS A 98 1.06 2.37 -13.25
C LYS A 98 -0.09 3.36 -13.45
N SER A 99 -0.64 3.41 -14.67
CA SER A 99 -1.81 4.26 -14.96
C SER A 99 -3.01 3.90 -14.07
N ASN A 100 -3.27 2.60 -13.84
CA ASN A 100 -4.31 2.17 -12.92
C ASN A 100 -4.00 2.56 -11.47
N LEU A 101 -2.75 2.49 -11.03
CA LEU A 101 -2.38 2.93 -9.68
C LEU A 101 -2.73 4.40 -9.46
N LEU A 102 -2.46 5.27 -10.43
CA LEU A 102 -2.82 6.69 -10.34
C LEU A 102 -4.34 6.88 -10.22
N ASN A 103 -5.12 6.15 -11.02
CA ASN A 103 -6.59 6.21 -10.96
C ASN A 103 -7.11 5.74 -9.60
N GLU A 104 -6.58 4.64 -9.04
CA GLU A 104 -7.03 4.13 -7.74
C GLU A 104 -6.65 5.04 -6.57
N VAL A 105 -5.55 5.79 -6.68
CA VAL A 105 -5.20 6.83 -5.70
C VAL A 105 -6.19 7.99 -5.76
N GLU A 106 -6.56 8.44 -6.96
CA GLU A 106 -7.59 9.47 -7.13
C GLU A 106 -8.93 9.01 -6.56
N ASP A 107 -9.33 7.78 -6.84
CA ASP A 107 -10.56 7.19 -6.33
C ASP A 107 -10.54 7.05 -4.80
N TYR A 108 -9.41 6.72 -4.18
CA TYR A 108 -9.24 6.75 -2.73
C TYR A 108 -9.50 8.15 -2.15
N TYR A 109 -8.91 9.20 -2.73
CA TYR A 109 -9.16 10.56 -2.25
C TYR A 109 -10.61 11.01 -2.48
N ASN A 110 -11.20 10.66 -3.62
CA ASN A 110 -12.60 10.95 -3.92
C ASN A 110 -13.56 10.22 -2.96
N TYR A 111 -13.25 8.96 -2.62
CA TYR A 111 -14.02 8.16 -1.67
C TYR A 111 -14.08 8.85 -0.30
N PHE A 112 -12.94 9.24 0.28
CA PHE A 112 -12.90 9.92 1.57
C PHE A 112 -13.37 11.38 1.53
N LYS A 113 -13.39 12.02 0.35
CA LYS A 113 -14.05 13.33 0.18
C LYS A 113 -15.57 13.19 0.31
N GLN A 114 -16.14 12.11 -0.22
CA GLN A 114 -17.58 11.82 -0.15
C GLN A 114 -17.98 11.18 1.19
N ASN A 115 -17.05 10.47 1.83
CA ASN A 115 -17.26 9.73 3.08
C ASN A 115 -16.18 10.13 4.12
N PRO A 116 -16.21 11.35 4.67
CA PRO A 116 -15.13 11.88 5.52
C PRO A 116 -14.90 11.07 6.80
N ASP A 117 -15.97 10.47 7.35
CA ASP A 117 -15.94 9.67 8.57
C ASP A 117 -15.85 8.16 8.31
N ALA A 118 -15.55 7.76 7.06
CA ALA A 118 -15.44 6.34 6.73
C ALA A 118 -14.32 5.66 7.54
N ILE A 119 -14.64 4.46 8.00
CA ILE A 119 -13.72 3.55 8.68
C ILE A 119 -13.65 2.29 7.82
N ILE A 120 -12.46 1.99 7.29
CA ILE A 120 -12.25 0.91 6.32
C ILE A 120 -11.29 -0.11 6.90
N MET A 121 -11.66 -1.39 6.78
CA MET A 121 -10.91 -2.51 7.31
C MET A 121 -9.56 -2.67 6.60
N ASN A 122 -8.47 -2.66 7.36
CA ASN A 122 -7.15 -3.07 6.93
C ASN A 122 -6.86 -4.50 7.43
N PRO A 123 -6.28 -5.38 6.60
CA PRO A 123 -6.11 -6.79 6.95
C PRO A 123 -5.13 -7.04 8.10
N THR A 124 -4.22 -6.09 8.38
CA THR A 124 -3.24 -6.18 9.47
C THR A 124 -3.54 -5.22 10.62
N PHE A 125 -3.95 -3.99 10.29
CA PHE A 125 -4.12 -2.92 11.29
C PHE A 125 -5.55 -2.77 11.82
N GLY A 126 -6.49 -3.58 11.32
CA GLY A 126 -7.90 -3.50 11.69
C GLY A 126 -8.58 -2.30 11.06
N GLU A 127 -9.63 -1.80 11.69
CA GLU A 127 -10.36 -0.62 11.25
C GLU A 127 -9.49 0.64 11.26
N LEU A 128 -9.37 1.28 10.10
CA LEU A 128 -8.61 2.52 9.93
C LEU A 128 -9.49 3.63 9.36
N ASN A 129 -9.37 4.83 9.92
CA ASN A 129 -9.92 6.04 9.32
C ASN A 129 -9.01 6.58 8.19
N LYS A 130 -9.39 7.70 7.57
CA LYS A 130 -8.61 8.33 6.50
C LYS A 130 -7.16 8.63 6.90
N GLU A 131 -6.93 9.23 8.06
CA GLU A 131 -5.58 9.63 8.49
C GLU A 131 -4.69 8.40 8.71
N GLU A 132 -5.25 7.35 9.31
CA GLU A 132 -4.54 6.09 9.53
C GLU A 132 -4.23 5.37 8.21
N TRP A 133 -5.16 5.38 7.24
CA TRP A 133 -4.92 4.86 5.89
C TRP A 133 -3.85 5.68 5.15
N GLU A 134 -3.85 7.00 5.27
CA GLU A 134 -2.83 7.86 4.66
C GLU A 134 -1.44 7.51 5.19
N ARG A 135 -1.31 7.37 6.53
CA ARG A 135 -0.06 6.95 7.18
C ARG A 135 0.37 5.55 6.72
N PHE A 136 -0.58 4.62 6.60
CA PHE A 136 -0.31 3.28 6.09
C PHE A 136 0.21 3.32 4.66
N HIS A 137 -0.46 4.05 3.76
CA HIS A 137 -0.05 4.19 2.36
C HIS A 137 1.34 4.78 2.23
N ILE A 138 1.67 5.85 2.98
CA ILE A 138 3.02 6.42 2.99
C ILE A 138 4.05 5.36 3.39
N LYS A 139 3.81 4.61 4.47
CA LYS A 139 4.71 3.54 4.90
C LYS A 139 4.83 2.41 3.89
N HIS A 140 3.72 2.00 3.30
CA HIS A 140 3.63 0.88 2.38
C HIS A 140 4.30 1.19 1.03
N LEU A 141 4.03 2.37 0.47
CA LEU A 141 4.71 2.88 -0.71
C LEU A 141 6.21 3.02 -0.46
N THR A 142 6.60 3.63 0.67
CA THR A 142 8.01 3.75 1.05
C THR A 142 8.69 2.39 1.12
N HIS A 143 8.05 1.41 1.76
CA HIS A 143 8.57 0.05 1.89
C HIS A 143 8.84 -0.60 0.52
N HIS A 144 7.89 -0.49 -0.42
CA HIS A 144 8.05 -1.05 -1.76
C HIS A 144 9.01 -0.25 -2.64
N LEU A 145 9.08 1.08 -2.50
CA LEU A 145 10.08 1.88 -3.21
C LEU A 145 11.50 1.56 -2.73
N THR A 146 11.72 1.42 -1.42
CA THR A 146 13.00 0.94 -0.85
C THR A 146 13.28 -0.51 -1.29
N GLN A 147 12.26 -1.38 -1.36
CA GLN A 147 12.41 -2.74 -1.88
C GLN A 147 12.98 -2.77 -3.30
N PHE A 148 12.59 -1.82 -4.15
CA PHE A 148 13.06 -1.72 -5.54
C PHE A 148 14.23 -0.76 -5.74
N GLY A 149 14.85 -0.27 -4.65
CA GLY A 149 16.02 0.61 -4.72
C GLY A 149 15.72 2.02 -5.24
N LEU A 150 14.46 2.45 -5.21
CA LEU A 150 14.02 3.78 -5.64
C LEU A 150 14.07 4.83 -4.52
N LEU A 151 14.24 4.37 -3.27
CA LEU A 151 14.49 5.17 -2.08
C LEU A 151 15.66 4.56 -1.28
N PRO A 152 16.45 5.40 -0.58
CA PRO A 152 17.51 4.93 0.31
C PRO A 152 17.01 4.11 1.50
#